data_AF-I6B2J0-F1
#
_entry.id   AF-I6B2J0-F1
#
_cell.length_a   1.000
_cell.length_b   1.000
_cell.length_c   1.000
_cell.angle_alpha   90.00
_cell.angle_beta   90.00
_cell.angle_gamma   90.00
#
_symmetry.space_group_name_H-M   'P 1'
#
loop_
_entity.id
_entity.type
_entity.pdbx_description
1 polymer ?
#
loop_
_entity_poly.entity_id
_entity_poly.type
_entity_poly.pdbx_seq_one_letter_code
_entity_poly.pdbx_strand_id
1 'polypeptide(L)'
;MSSQNNIPRKDEDFHLWQANFAIQINAGTPSRGTRLGIPTEKLTTLQDLQGEWSDGFLLASQPATRTSLTIEQKNAARDTYEAFLRGFIRQYITANDVATNDDRTALGLPIPKTTHTRIPAPTTHPVAEQHGSQPGLVELHFRDEEGTARGKPGLAHGAEIAYDVLDAVPGDPSDLVHSEIDTRSPFKKQFRADQRGLKFWYAMRWESPTGDKGPWSPLSYVIIP
;
A
#
# COMPACT_ATOMS: atom_id res chain seq x y z
N MET A 1 -1.33 -2.97 7.10
CA MET A 1 -1.34 -1.88 8.10
C MET A 1 -0.01 -1.16 8.02
N SER A 2 0.05 0.04 7.43
CA SER A 2 1.30 0.80 7.41
C SER A 2 1.62 1.24 8.83
N SER A 3 2.69 0.73 9.42
CA SER A 3 3.30 1.33 10.62
C SER A 3 3.88 2.68 10.21
N GLN A 4 3.04 3.70 10.14
CA GLN A 4 3.54 5.07 10.09
C GLN A 4 4.31 5.28 11.39
N ASN A 5 5.64 5.36 11.28
CA ASN A 5 6.51 5.54 12.42
C ASN A 5 6.38 7.01 12.84
N ASN A 6 5.43 7.27 13.75
CA ASN A 6 5.05 8.61 14.18
C ASN A 6 6.07 9.27 15.13
N ILE A 7 7.19 8.58 15.39
CA ILE A 7 8.22 9.00 16.33
C ILE A 7 9.43 9.49 15.53
N PRO A 8 9.94 10.72 15.76
CA PRO A 8 11.10 11.25 15.05
C PRO A 8 12.37 10.41 15.24
N ARG A 9 13.14 10.23 14.16
CA ARG A 9 14.36 9.40 14.18
C ARG A 9 15.56 10.10 14.83
N LYS A 10 15.71 11.42 14.68
CA LYS A 10 16.83 12.15 15.30
C LYS A 10 16.56 12.32 16.80
N ASP A 11 17.61 12.23 17.62
CA ASP A 11 17.46 12.34 19.08
C ASP A 11 16.94 13.72 19.49
N GLU A 12 17.43 14.80 18.87
CA GLU A 12 16.98 16.16 19.21
C GLU A 12 15.50 16.34 18.89
N ASP A 13 15.08 15.91 17.69
CA ASP A 13 13.67 15.98 17.26
C ASP A 13 12.78 15.10 18.16
N PHE A 14 13.26 13.91 18.53
CA PHE A 14 12.54 13.02 19.45
C PHE A 14 12.40 13.65 20.82
N HIS A 15 13.47 14.25 21.37
CA HIS A 15 13.46 14.92 22.67
C HIS A 15 12.44 16.06 22.74
N LEU A 16 12.36 16.88 21.69
CA LEU A 16 11.36 17.95 21.57
C LEU A 16 9.94 17.39 21.41
N TRP A 17 9.76 16.41 20.53
CA TRP A 17 8.45 15.81 20.25
C TRP A 17 7.86 15.13 21.49
N GLN A 18 8.63 14.30 22.19
CA GLN A 18 8.16 13.56 23.36
C GLN A 18 7.82 14.50 24.53
N ALA A 19 8.55 15.61 24.68
CA ALA A 19 8.26 16.61 25.69
C ALA A 19 6.90 17.29 25.42
N ASN A 20 6.66 17.70 24.17
CA ASN A 20 5.34 18.22 23.78
C ASN A 20 4.25 17.17 23.95
N PHE A 21 4.49 15.92 23.57
CA PHE A 21 3.53 14.83 23.75
C PHE A 21 3.08 14.69 25.22
N ALA A 22 4.03 14.65 26.16
CA ALA A 22 3.73 14.53 27.59
C ALA A 22 3.03 15.76 28.19
N ILE A 23 3.38 16.97 27.71
CA ILE A 23 2.66 18.20 28.11
C ILE A 23 1.21 18.13 27.62
N GLN A 24 1.02 17.78 26.34
CA GLN A 24 -0.29 17.80 25.71
C GLN A 24 -1.20 16.67 26.20
N ILE A 25 -0.67 15.49 26.53
CA ILE A 25 -1.51 14.43 27.11
C ILE A 25 -2.04 14.82 28.50
N ASN A 26 -1.31 15.66 29.24
CA ASN A 26 -1.72 16.16 30.56
C ASN A 26 -2.44 17.51 30.51
N ALA A 27 -2.55 18.15 29.35
CA ALA A 27 -3.20 19.45 29.19
C ALA A 27 -4.74 19.36 29.29
N GLY A 28 -5.37 20.45 29.74
CA GLY A 28 -6.83 20.61 29.81
C GLY A 28 -7.44 20.29 31.18
N THR A 29 -8.76 20.49 31.32
CA THR A 29 -9.53 20.16 32.53
C THR A 29 -10.89 19.55 32.15
N PRO A 30 -11.11 18.23 32.33
CA PRO A 30 -10.12 17.24 32.76
C PRO A 30 -8.97 17.09 31.74
N SER A 31 -7.83 16.55 32.18
CA SER A 31 -6.69 16.36 31.29
C SER A 31 -7.09 15.51 30.08
N ARG A 32 -6.43 15.73 28.94
CA ARG A 32 -6.66 14.97 27.72
C ARG A 32 -6.56 13.46 27.96
N GLY A 33 -5.55 13.01 28.71
CA GLY A 33 -5.38 11.60 29.10
C GLY A 33 -6.58 11.06 29.87
N THR A 34 -7.11 11.80 30.84
CA THR A 34 -8.31 11.39 31.59
C THR A 34 -9.54 11.35 30.70
N ARG A 35 -9.75 12.35 29.85
CA ARG A 35 -10.88 12.39 28.92
C ARG A 35 -10.84 11.22 27.92
N LEU A 36 -9.65 10.82 27.48
CA LEU A 36 -9.43 9.67 26.61
C LEU A 36 -9.54 8.32 27.34
N GLY A 37 -9.79 8.31 28.66
CA GLY A 37 -9.93 7.08 29.44
C GLY A 37 -8.61 6.34 29.67
N ILE A 38 -7.48 7.04 29.60
CA ILE A 38 -6.16 6.44 29.82
C ILE A 38 -5.99 6.15 31.31
N PRO A 39 -5.66 4.91 31.71
CA PRO A 39 -5.42 4.58 33.11
C PRO A 39 -4.28 5.42 33.69
N THR A 40 -4.47 5.93 34.91
CA THR A 40 -3.47 6.76 35.60
C THR A 40 -2.11 6.07 35.69
N GLU A 41 -2.08 4.75 35.94
CA GLU A 41 -0.85 3.95 35.97
C GLU A 41 -0.04 4.07 34.67
N LYS A 42 -0.71 4.13 33.51
CA LYS A 42 -0.03 4.27 32.21
C LYS A 42 0.48 5.68 31.98
N LEU A 43 -0.20 6.70 32.51
CA LEU A 43 0.29 8.07 32.48
C LEU A 43 1.52 8.23 33.40
N THR A 44 1.54 7.57 34.55
CA THR A 44 2.71 7.52 35.43
C THR A 44 3.89 6.83 34.75
N THR A 45 3.69 5.64 34.17
CA THR A 45 4.77 4.95 33.41
C THR A 45 5.29 5.79 32.24
N LEU A 46 4.42 6.55 31.56
CA LEU A 46 4.84 7.47 30.50
C LEU A 46 5.80 8.54 31.04
N GLN A 47 5.49 9.14 32.18
CA GLN A 47 6.29 10.18 32.83
C GLN A 47 7.64 9.63 33.34
N ASP A 48 7.63 8.43 33.93
CA ASP A 48 8.84 7.78 34.42
C ASP A 48 9.84 7.51 33.29
N LEU A 49 9.38 6.88 32.19
CA LEU A 49 10.20 6.61 31.02
C LEU A 49 10.66 7.89 30.30
N GLN A 50 9.82 8.93 30.29
CA GLN A 50 10.22 10.25 29.80
C GLN A 50 11.38 10.83 30.62
N GLY A 51 11.33 10.69 31.95
CA GLY A 51 12.40 11.12 32.85
C GLY A 51 13.72 10.41 32.54
N GLU A 52 13.68 9.07 32.48
CA GLU A 52 14.86 8.25 32.15
C GLU A 52 15.49 8.63 30.80
N TRP A 53 14.66 8.84 29.77
CA TRP A 53 15.14 9.32 28.46
C TRP A 53 15.77 10.71 28.56
N SER A 54 15.13 11.64 29.26
CA SER A 54 15.57 13.04 29.35
C SER A 54 16.93 13.14 30.07
N ASP A 55 17.10 12.38 31.16
CA ASP A 55 18.35 12.32 31.91
C ASP A 55 19.47 11.69 31.07
N GLY A 56 19.19 10.56 30.41
CA GLY A 56 20.14 9.90 29.51
C GLY A 56 20.55 10.79 28.33
N PHE A 57 19.59 11.52 27.75
CA PHE A 57 19.83 12.44 26.63
C PHE A 57 20.74 13.59 27.04
N LEU A 58 20.52 14.21 28.20
CA LEU A 58 21.35 15.30 28.71
C LEU A 58 22.79 14.83 28.97
N LEU A 59 22.96 13.69 29.64
CA LEU A 59 24.30 13.13 29.94
C LEU A 59 25.09 12.79 28.68
N ALA A 60 24.44 12.23 27.66
CA ALA A 60 25.09 11.87 26.40
C ALA A 60 25.32 13.07 25.47
N SER A 61 24.57 14.17 25.63
CA SER A 61 24.70 15.37 24.81
C SER A 61 25.80 16.32 25.31
N GLN A 62 26.11 16.29 26.61
CA GLN A 62 27.12 17.15 27.21
C GLN A 62 28.55 16.59 27.00
N PRO A 63 29.49 17.36 26.41
CA PRO A 63 30.84 16.86 26.11
C PRO A 63 31.62 16.33 27.33
N ALA A 64 31.40 16.93 28.51
CA ALA A 64 32.10 16.55 29.74
C ALA A 64 31.65 15.19 30.32
N THR A 65 30.43 14.74 30.01
CA THR A 65 29.84 13.49 30.53
C THR A 65 29.59 12.45 29.44
N ARG A 66 29.88 12.80 28.18
CA ARG A 66 29.70 11.93 27.02
C ARG A 66 30.78 10.84 27.01
N THR A 67 30.35 9.62 27.30
CA THR A 67 31.16 8.41 27.25
C THR A 67 30.43 7.34 26.45
N SER A 68 31.12 6.27 26.03
CA SER A 68 30.45 5.15 25.34
C SER A 68 29.33 4.55 26.19
N LEU A 69 29.51 4.47 27.51
CA LEU A 69 28.50 3.97 28.44
C LEU A 69 27.26 4.88 28.49
N THR A 70 27.43 6.20 28.59
CA THR A 70 26.28 7.12 28.64
C THR A 70 25.52 7.18 27.32
N ILE A 71 26.21 6.97 26.18
CA ILE A 71 25.57 6.81 24.87
C ILE A 71 24.73 5.53 24.83
N GLU A 72 25.26 4.41 25.31
CA GLU A 72 24.57 3.12 25.33
C GLU A 72 23.33 3.16 26.24
N GLN A 73 23.47 3.71 27.44
CA GLN A 73 22.36 3.89 28.39
C GLN A 73 21.25 4.76 27.81
N LYS A 74 21.59 5.87 27.15
CA LYS A 74 20.63 6.72 26.45
C LYS A 74 19.90 5.94 25.34
N ASN A 75 20.61 5.16 24.53
CA ASN A 75 20.01 4.37 23.47
C ASN A 75 19.05 3.29 24.03
N ALA A 76 19.42 2.61 25.11
CA ALA A 76 18.56 1.63 25.77
C ALA A 76 17.29 2.27 26.36
N ALA A 77 17.42 3.46 26.97
CA ALA A 77 16.27 4.25 27.43
C ALA A 77 15.37 4.66 26.26
N ARG A 78 15.97 5.04 25.12
CA ARG A 78 15.24 5.36 23.88
C ARG A 78 14.41 4.19 23.39
N ASP A 79 15.03 3.03 23.24
CA ASP A 79 14.38 1.84 22.70
C ASP A 79 13.20 1.41 23.58
N THR A 80 13.40 1.45 24.90
CA THR A 80 12.36 1.14 25.89
C THR A 80 11.20 2.13 25.80
N TYR A 81 11.51 3.43 25.75
CA TYR A 81 10.50 4.48 25.70
C TYR A 81 9.73 4.49 24.36
N GLU A 82 10.42 4.32 23.23
CA GLU A 82 9.78 4.19 21.91
C GLU A 82 8.83 2.99 21.85
N ALA A 83 9.25 1.84 22.39
CA ALA A 83 8.41 0.65 22.44
C ALA A 83 7.13 0.91 23.25
N PHE A 84 7.26 1.55 24.42
CA PHE A 84 6.13 1.95 25.24
C PHE A 84 5.22 2.95 24.52
N LEU A 85 5.76 4.03 23.96
CA LEU A 85 5.00 5.06 23.23
C LEU A 85 4.20 4.47 22.07
N ARG A 86 4.80 3.56 21.29
CA ARG A 86 4.10 2.89 20.18
C ARG A 86 2.91 2.06 20.69
N GLY A 87 3.11 1.31 21.76
CA GLY A 87 2.04 0.55 22.42
C GLY A 87 0.94 1.44 22.97
N PHE A 88 1.33 2.49 23.69
CA PHE A 88 0.46 3.48 24.30
C PHE A 88 -0.43 4.19 23.26
N ILE A 89 0.17 4.74 22.21
CA ILE A 89 -0.57 5.44 21.14
C ILE A 89 -1.55 4.48 20.46
N ARG A 90 -1.10 3.27 20.13
CA ARG A 90 -1.96 2.28 19.45
C ARG A 90 -3.15 1.87 20.30
N GLN A 91 -2.93 1.63 21.59
CA GLN A 91 -3.95 1.12 22.50
C GLN A 91 -4.97 2.20 22.90
N TYR A 92 -4.50 3.42 23.20
CA TYR A 92 -5.35 4.43 23.84
C TYR A 92 -5.77 5.59 22.94
N ILE A 93 -5.13 5.79 21.79
CA ILE A 93 -5.38 6.96 20.93
C ILE A 93 -5.85 6.54 19.54
N THR A 94 -5.15 5.61 18.88
CA THR A 94 -5.39 5.31 17.47
C THR A 94 -6.80 4.82 17.18
N ALA A 95 -7.33 3.92 18.00
CA ALA A 95 -8.66 3.32 17.85
C ALA A 95 -9.69 3.86 18.85
N ASN A 96 -9.40 4.98 19.52
CA ASN A 96 -10.28 5.58 20.50
C ASN A 96 -11.29 6.51 19.80
N ASP A 97 -12.57 6.27 20.02
CA ASP A 97 -13.69 7.03 19.44
C ASP A 97 -13.87 8.41 20.09
N VAL A 98 -13.36 8.60 21.31
CA VAL A 98 -13.31 9.89 22.02
C VAL A 98 -12.15 10.77 21.54
N ALA A 99 -11.16 10.20 20.82
CA ALA A 99 -10.01 10.93 20.31
C ALA A 99 -10.36 11.74 19.06
N THR A 100 -10.32 13.07 19.18
CA THR A 100 -10.60 13.99 18.07
C THR A 100 -9.37 14.20 17.17
N ASN A 101 -9.57 14.77 15.98
CA ASN A 101 -8.45 15.18 15.12
C ASN A 101 -7.60 16.30 15.75
N ASP A 102 -8.23 17.18 16.55
CA ASP A 102 -7.52 18.23 17.29
C ASP A 102 -6.61 17.64 18.36
N ASP A 103 -7.05 16.59 19.05
CA ASP A 103 -6.20 15.87 20.01
C ASP A 103 -4.99 15.24 19.35
N ARG A 104 -5.19 14.60 18.19
CA ARG A 104 -4.10 13.98 17.42
C ARG A 104 -3.10 15.04 16.97
N THR A 105 -3.59 16.17 16.48
CA THR A 105 -2.75 17.29 16.07
C THR A 105 -1.96 17.86 17.24
N ALA A 106 -2.62 18.10 18.39
CA ALA A 106 -1.96 18.60 19.59
C ALA A 106 -0.88 17.63 20.10
N LEU A 107 -1.14 16.32 20.05
CA LEU A 107 -0.20 15.27 20.44
C LEU A 107 0.90 15.03 19.38
N GLY A 108 0.92 15.75 18.26
CA GLY A 108 1.91 15.56 17.19
C GLY A 108 1.77 14.20 16.49
N LEU A 109 0.55 13.68 16.39
CA LEU A 109 0.19 12.43 15.74
C LEU A 109 -0.50 12.69 14.39
N PRO A 110 -0.33 11.80 13.40
CA PRO A 110 -1.03 11.94 12.13
C PRO A 110 -2.54 11.73 12.27
N ILE A 111 -3.29 12.47 11.47
CA ILE A 111 -4.73 12.27 11.30
C ILE A 111 -4.94 11.05 10.38
N PRO A 112 -5.76 10.06 10.78
CA PRO A 112 -6.08 8.93 9.92
C PRO A 112 -6.70 9.40 8.60
N LYS A 113 -6.25 8.81 7.49
CA LYS A 113 -6.92 9.03 6.19
C LYS A 113 -8.29 8.38 6.23
N THR A 114 -9.34 9.15 5.97
CA THR A 114 -10.74 8.69 5.90
C THR A 114 -11.15 8.23 4.51
N THR A 115 -10.40 8.63 3.49
CA THR A 115 -10.66 8.27 2.09
C THR A 115 -9.47 7.51 1.51
N HIS A 116 -9.79 6.44 0.78
CA HIS A 116 -8.82 5.76 -0.07
C HIS A 116 -8.77 6.48 -1.41
N THR A 117 -7.55 6.81 -1.87
CA THR A 117 -7.36 7.28 -3.25
C THR A 117 -7.65 6.12 -4.19
N ARG A 118 -8.69 6.26 -5.03
CA ARG A 118 -9.03 5.27 -6.05
C ARG A 118 -7.90 5.18 -7.07
N ILE A 119 -7.53 3.96 -7.46
CA ILE A 119 -6.62 3.73 -8.58
C ILE A 119 -7.42 3.96 -9.87
N PRO A 120 -7.01 4.89 -10.75
CA PRO A 120 -7.74 5.15 -11.99
C PRO A 120 -7.68 3.96 -12.94
N ALA A 121 -8.61 3.92 -13.90
CA ALA A 121 -8.55 2.97 -15.00
C ALA A 121 -7.25 3.17 -15.80
N PRO A 122 -6.61 2.10 -16.28
CA PRO A 122 -5.50 2.21 -17.22
C PRO A 122 -5.93 2.97 -18.48
N THR A 123 -5.06 3.82 -19.02
CA THR A 123 -5.33 4.63 -20.22
C THR A 123 -4.84 3.99 -21.51
N THR A 124 -3.99 2.97 -21.40
CA THR A 124 -3.44 2.19 -22.51
C THR A 124 -4.18 0.86 -22.66
N HIS A 125 -3.85 0.09 -23.70
CA HIS A 125 -4.36 -1.25 -23.90
C HIS A 125 -3.22 -2.28 -24.08
N PRO A 126 -3.48 -3.58 -23.89
CA PRO A 126 -2.50 -4.64 -24.17
C PRO A 126 -2.30 -4.83 -25.68
N VAL A 127 -1.05 -5.04 -26.08
CA VAL A 127 -0.68 -5.51 -27.43
C VAL A 127 -0.20 -6.95 -27.31
N ALA A 128 -0.79 -7.85 -28.09
CA ALA A 128 -0.51 -9.28 -28.04
C ALA A 128 0.19 -9.79 -29.31
N GLU A 129 1.13 -10.72 -29.12
CA GLU A 129 1.82 -11.47 -30.15
C GLU A 129 1.58 -12.96 -29.90
N GLN A 130 1.25 -13.72 -30.94
CA GLN A 130 1.10 -15.17 -30.83
C GLN A 130 2.48 -15.83 -30.76
N HIS A 131 2.68 -16.72 -29.79
CA HIS A 131 3.85 -17.59 -29.72
C HIS A 131 3.42 -19.06 -29.62
N GLY A 132 4.39 -19.95 -29.84
CA GLY A 132 4.21 -21.39 -29.76
C GLY A 132 3.75 -22.03 -31.06
N SER A 133 4.04 -23.32 -31.20
CA SER A 133 3.71 -24.14 -32.37
C SER A 133 2.97 -25.43 -31.99
N GLN A 134 2.44 -25.50 -30.77
CA GLN A 134 1.72 -26.67 -30.29
C GLN A 134 0.32 -26.74 -30.93
N PRO A 135 -0.06 -27.88 -31.56
CA PRO A 135 -1.36 -28.01 -32.21
C PRO A 135 -2.53 -27.74 -31.24
N GLY A 136 -3.47 -26.91 -31.69
CA GLY A 136 -4.65 -26.51 -30.92
C GLY A 136 -4.37 -25.59 -29.72
N LEU A 137 -3.14 -25.19 -29.44
CA LEU A 137 -2.83 -24.26 -28.34
C LEU A 137 -2.56 -22.86 -28.90
N VAL A 138 -3.35 -21.88 -28.47
CA VAL A 138 -3.06 -20.46 -28.70
C VAL A 138 -2.37 -19.91 -27.46
N GLU A 139 -1.14 -19.42 -27.62
CA GLU A 139 -0.43 -18.67 -26.58
C GLU A 139 -0.29 -17.20 -27.01
N LEU A 140 -0.92 -16.29 -26.28
CA LEU A 140 -0.83 -14.84 -26.51
C LEU A 140 0.11 -14.24 -25.49
N HIS A 141 1.25 -13.73 -25.97
CA HIS A 141 2.16 -12.94 -25.15
C HIS A 141 1.78 -11.48 -25.28
N PHE A 142 1.46 -10.84 -24.16
CA PHE A 142 0.97 -9.47 -24.17
C PHE A 142 1.78 -8.55 -23.27
N ARG A 143 1.93 -7.31 -23.73
CA ARG A 143 2.62 -6.21 -23.06
C ARG A 143 1.83 -4.92 -23.21
N ASP A 144 2.18 -3.92 -22.43
CA ASP A 144 1.61 -2.59 -22.57
C ASP A 144 2.02 -1.93 -23.90
N GLU A 145 1.08 -1.25 -24.56
CA GLU A 145 1.32 -0.58 -25.85
C GLU A 145 2.42 0.49 -25.77
N GLU A 146 2.37 1.31 -24.72
CA GLU A 146 3.34 2.38 -24.48
C GLU A 146 4.56 1.90 -23.67
N GLY A 147 4.57 0.62 -23.28
CA GLY A 147 5.58 0.03 -22.43
C GLY A 147 6.87 -0.33 -23.17
N THR A 148 8.01 0.04 -22.60
CA THR A 148 9.34 -0.40 -23.08
C THR A 148 9.75 -1.79 -22.57
N ALA A 149 8.99 -2.35 -21.62
CA ALA A 149 9.23 -3.66 -21.03
C ALA A 149 8.09 -4.64 -21.32
N ARG A 150 8.36 -5.94 -21.18
CA ARG A 150 7.37 -7.02 -21.32
C ARG A 150 6.47 -7.14 -20.08
N GLY A 151 5.73 -6.09 -19.76
CA GLY A 151 4.90 -6.01 -18.57
C GLY A 151 3.62 -5.22 -18.79
N LYS A 152 2.75 -5.28 -17.78
CA LYS A 152 1.52 -4.48 -17.68
C LYS A 152 1.85 -3.04 -17.24
N PRO A 153 1.01 -2.04 -17.56
CA PRO A 153 1.21 -0.67 -17.09
C PRO A 153 1.12 -0.60 -15.57
N GLY A 154 1.72 0.46 -15.01
CA GLY A 154 1.71 0.70 -13.58
C GLY A 154 0.29 0.66 -13.02
N LEU A 155 0.11 -0.09 -11.93
CA LEU A 155 -1.16 -0.25 -11.21
C LEU A 155 -2.27 -1.05 -11.91
N ALA A 156 -2.05 -1.61 -13.11
CA ALA A 156 -2.99 -2.57 -13.68
C ALA A 156 -2.97 -3.91 -12.90
N HIS A 157 -4.14 -4.50 -12.70
CA HIS A 157 -4.32 -5.81 -12.10
C HIS A 157 -4.01 -6.93 -13.11
N GLY A 158 -4.65 -6.90 -14.27
CA GLY A 158 -4.51 -7.90 -15.33
C GLY A 158 -5.08 -7.40 -16.66
N ALA A 159 -4.93 -8.21 -17.70
CA ALA A 159 -5.60 -7.99 -18.98
C ALA A 159 -6.88 -8.83 -19.01
N GLU A 160 -8.00 -8.20 -19.32
CA GLU A 160 -9.19 -8.90 -19.79
C GLU A 160 -8.99 -9.24 -21.28
N ILE A 161 -9.25 -10.48 -21.64
CA ILE A 161 -9.21 -11.03 -22.99
C ILE A 161 -10.63 -11.42 -23.36
N ALA A 162 -11.29 -10.58 -24.14
CA ALA A 162 -12.55 -10.95 -24.78
C ALA A 162 -12.25 -11.68 -26.09
N TYR A 163 -12.99 -12.75 -26.39
CA TYR A 163 -12.72 -13.60 -27.55
C TYR A 163 -13.95 -14.37 -28.04
N ASP A 164 -13.85 -14.84 -29.29
CA ASP A 164 -14.77 -15.79 -29.90
C ASP A 164 -14.10 -16.55 -31.06
N VAL A 165 -14.65 -17.71 -31.43
CA VAL A 165 -14.22 -18.46 -32.62
C VAL A 165 -15.27 -18.28 -33.72
N LEU A 166 -14.97 -17.43 -34.70
CA LEU A 166 -15.90 -16.98 -35.73
C LEU A 166 -15.21 -16.92 -37.09
N ASP A 167 -15.94 -17.22 -38.17
CA ASP A 167 -15.39 -17.07 -39.52
C ASP A 167 -15.47 -15.61 -40.01
N ALA A 168 -16.58 -14.93 -39.69
CA ALA A 168 -16.81 -13.52 -39.96
C ALA A 168 -16.07 -12.62 -38.96
N VAL A 169 -15.68 -11.43 -39.41
CA VAL A 169 -15.05 -10.41 -38.57
C VAL A 169 -16.12 -9.81 -37.64
N PRO A 170 -15.90 -9.78 -36.31
CA PRO A 170 -16.77 -9.07 -35.37
C PRO A 170 -16.82 -7.57 -35.66
N GLY A 171 -17.94 -6.91 -35.31
CA GLY A 171 -18.09 -5.46 -35.50
C GLY A 171 -17.31 -4.65 -34.48
N ASP A 172 -17.39 -5.06 -33.20
CA ASP A 172 -16.76 -4.40 -32.05
C ASP A 172 -16.16 -5.43 -31.07
N PRO A 173 -15.08 -5.10 -30.34
CA PRO A 173 -14.60 -5.89 -29.20
C PRO A 173 -15.68 -6.32 -28.19
N SER A 174 -16.71 -5.50 -27.99
CA SER A 174 -17.79 -5.77 -27.04
C SER A 174 -18.80 -6.79 -27.56
N ASP A 175 -18.74 -7.16 -28.84
CA ASP A 175 -19.56 -8.22 -29.44
C ASP A 175 -19.04 -9.63 -29.08
N LEU A 176 -17.80 -9.71 -28.59
CA LEU A 176 -17.18 -10.97 -28.18
C LEU A 176 -17.83 -11.48 -26.89
N VAL A 177 -18.39 -12.69 -26.95
CA VAL A 177 -19.25 -13.25 -25.90
C VAL A 177 -18.43 -13.84 -24.76
N HIS A 178 -17.23 -14.33 -25.04
CA HIS A 178 -16.37 -14.95 -24.03
C HIS A 178 -15.36 -13.93 -23.52
N SER A 179 -15.10 -13.94 -22.22
CA SER A 179 -14.10 -13.07 -21.60
C SER A 179 -13.41 -13.80 -20.45
N GLU A 180 -12.09 -13.69 -20.41
CA GLU A 180 -11.24 -14.20 -19.34
C GLU A 180 -10.27 -13.13 -18.86
N ILE A 181 -9.85 -13.18 -17.60
CA ILE A 181 -8.83 -12.27 -17.07
C ILE A 181 -7.52 -13.04 -16.84
N ASP A 182 -6.42 -12.46 -17.31
CA ASP A 182 -5.09 -12.95 -17.03
C ASP A 182 -4.23 -11.87 -16.35
N THR A 183 -3.74 -12.18 -15.16
CA THR A 183 -2.88 -11.27 -14.38
C THR A 183 -1.44 -11.24 -14.87
N ARG A 184 -1.04 -12.17 -15.76
CA ARG A 184 0.34 -12.30 -16.25
C ARG A 184 0.43 -13.01 -17.60
N SER A 185 1.08 -12.34 -18.56
CA SER A 185 1.45 -12.96 -19.84
C SER A 185 2.34 -14.21 -19.66
N PRO A 186 2.15 -15.28 -20.48
CA PRO A 186 1.19 -15.38 -21.59
C PRO A 186 -0.17 -15.96 -21.20
N PHE A 187 -1.21 -15.52 -21.91
CA PHE A 187 -2.52 -16.17 -21.91
C PHE A 187 -2.47 -17.43 -22.77
N LYS A 188 -3.02 -18.54 -22.26
CA LYS A 188 -2.98 -19.83 -22.93
C LYS A 188 -4.38 -20.42 -23.04
N LYS A 189 -4.79 -20.75 -24.26
CA LYS A 189 -6.10 -21.37 -24.52
C LYS A 189 -5.95 -22.61 -25.41
N GLN A 190 -6.40 -23.74 -24.89
CA GLN A 190 -6.45 -25.00 -25.64
C GLN A 190 -7.80 -25.12 -26.36
N PHE A 191 -7.73 -25.36 -27.66
CA PHE A 191 -8.86 -25.64 -28.54
C PHE A 191 -8.95 -27.12 -28.88
N ARG A 192 -10.15 -27.52 -29.28
CA ARG A 192 -10.43 -28.86 -29.77
C ARG A 192 -9.93 -29.02 -31.21
N ALA A 193 -9.68 -30.27 -31.61
CA ALA A 193 -9.16 -30.58 -32.95
C ALA A 193 -10.10 -30.17 -34.10
N ASP A 194 -11.41 -30.14 -33.84
CA ASP A 194 -12.45 -29.70 -34.80
C ASP A 194 -12.45 -28.18 -35.02
N GLN A 195 -11.78 -27.40 -34.18
CA GLN A 195 -11.66 -25.95 -34.30
C GLN A 195 -10.36 -25.51 -34.99
N ARG A 196 -9.50 -26.46 -35.38
CA ARG A 196 -8.24 -26.19 -36.06
C ARG A 196 -8.49 -25.49 -37.40
N GLY A 197 -7.72 -24.45 -37.69
CA GLY A 197 -7.89 -23.64 -38.90
C GLY A 197 -8.99 -22.57 -38.81
N LEU A 198 -9.82 -22.57 -37.76
CA LEU A 198 -10.77 -21.48 -37.50
C LEU A 198 -10.04 -20.25 -36.94
N LYS A 199 -10.65 -19.08 -37.09
CA LYS A 199 -10.13 -17.83 -36.54
C LYS A 199 -10.59 -17.68 -35.09
N PHE A 200 -9.62 -17.52 -34.20
CA PHE A 200 -9.82 -17.05 -32.84
C PHE A 200 -9.71 -15.53 -32.85
N TRP A 201 -10.84 -14.84 -32.80
CA TRP A 201 -10.91 -13.39 -32.67
C TRP A 201 -10.76 -13.00 -31.21
N TYR A 202 -9.99 -11.96 -30.94
CA TYR A 202 -9.81 -11.44 -29.60
C TYR A 202 -9.59 -9.91 -29.58
N ALA A 203 -9.93 -9.32 -28.45
CA ALA A 203 -9.55 -7.97 -28.07
C ALA A 203 -9.22 -7.97 -26.58
N MET A 204 -8.30 -7.10 -26.17
CA MET A 204 -7.79 -7.07 -24.81
C MET A 204 -7.88 -5.68 -24.21
N ARG A 205 -8.09 -5.58 -22.90
CA ARG A 205 -8.01 -4.30 -22.18
C ARG A 205 -7.41 -4.51 -20.80
N TRP A 206 -6.73 -3.50 -20.28
CA TRP A 206 -6.25 -3.55 -18.90
C TRP A 206 -7.38 -3.30 -17.91
N GLU A 207 -7.30 -3.95 -16.76
CA GLU A 207 -8.22 -3.79 -15.65
C GLU A 207 -7.45 -3.33 -14.40
N SER A 208 -8.01 -2.39 -13.63
CA SER A 208 -7.47 -1.96 -12.35
C SER A 208 -7.84 -2.94 -11.23
N PRO A 209 -7.18 -2.91 -10.05
CA PRO A 209 -7.56 -3.71 -8.89
C PRO A 209 -8.99 -3.43 -8.37
N THR A 210 -9.59 -2.31 -8.77
CA THR A 210 -10.97 -1.93 -8.43
C THR A 210 -11.98 -2.35 -9.49
N GLY A 211 -11.56 -3.03 -10.55
CA GLY A 211 -12.41 -3.49 -11.66
C GLY A 211 -12.61 -2.46 -12.78
N ASP A 212 -11.92 -1.32 -12.70
CA ASP A 212 -12.05 -0.27 -13.71
C ASP A 212 -11.31 -0.66 -14.99
N LYS A 213 -11.98 -0.46 -16.12
CA LYS A 213 -11.55 -0.98 -17.42
C LYS A 213 -10.92 0.12 -18.26
N GLY A 214 -9.76 -0.17 -18.83
CA GLY A 214 -9.12 0.67 -19.84
C GLY A 214 -9.77 0.51 -21.22
N PRO A 215 -9.23 1.21 -22.24
CA PRO A 215 -9.69 1.06 -23.62
C PRO A 215 -9.45 -0.36 -24.14
N TRP A 216 -10.29 -0.81 -25.07
CA TRP A 216 -10.05 -2.03 -25.84
C TRP A 216 -8.88 -1.85 -26.81
N SER A 217 -8.10 -2.90 -26.99
CA SER A 217 -7.20 -3.06 -28.12
C SER A 217 -8.02 -3.20 -29.41
N PRO A 218 -7.42 -2.92 -30.58
CA PRO A 218 -8.02 -3.29 -31.85
C PRO A 218 -8.37 -4.78 -31.91
N LEU A 219 -9.47 -5.11 -32.60
CA LEU A 219 -9.82 -6.50 -32.90
C LEU A 219 -8.69 -7.16 -33.69
N SER A 220 -8.22 -8.29 -33.19
CA SER A 220 -7.18 -9.09 -33.82
C SER A 220 -7.64 -10.54 -33.89
N TYR A 221 -7.01 -11.33 -34.77
CA TYR A 221 -7.26 -12.76 -34.80
C TYR A 221 -5.98 -13.55 -35.01
N VAL A 222 -6.03 -14.80 -34.58
CA VAL A 222 -5.04 -15.81 -34.91
C VAL A 222 -5.74 -17.03 -35.46
N ILE A 223 -5.04 -17.80 -36.29
CA ILE A 223 -5.54 -19.09 -36.77
C ILE A 223 -5.17 -20.13 -35.71
N ILE A 224 -6.15 -20.95 -35.34
CA ILE A 224 -5.94 -22.05 -34.39
C ILE A 224 -5.00 -23.09 -35.06
N PRO A 225 -3.80 -23.35 -34.50
CA PRO A 225 -2.73 -24.10 -35.16
C PRO A 225 -2.98 -25.60 -35.27
#